data_AF-A0A4Y9YMZ4-F1
#
_entry.id   AF-A0A4Y9YMZ4-F1
#
_cell.length_a   1.000
_cell.length_b   1.000
_cell.length_c   1.000
_cell.angle_alpha   90.00
_cell.angle_beta   90.00
_cell.angle_gamma   90.00
#
_symmetry.space_group_name_H-M   'P 1'
#
loop_
_entity.id
_entity.type
_entity.pdbx_description
1 polymer ?
#
loop_
_entity_poly.entity_id
_entity_poly.type
_entity_poly.pdbx_seq_one_letter_code
_entity_poly.pdbx_strand_id
1 'polypeptide(L)'
;MHRKVRSQGTIRDRVVTHSSSGSQANAVPPDAGPSRAQGMTLTGTSSTSAQSGPAESYATSHARAHEKAFRALSSPKNKQQMTDDERKKKDPDETQRLRVKVNNILPEHLRVKSYPISFDELRRAIVLGILELEEEAESLDRREELQCKKLQALQGRSDANQGVIDEILTVLTGTEQMQDQQIAMRDLSIQMDAEIRRLRAQNARLR
;
A
#
# COMPACT_ATOMS: atom_id res chain seq x y z
N MET A 1 12.38 37.06 23.29
CA MET A 1 11.14 36.31 23.63
C MET A 1 10.06 36.64 22.62
N HIS A 2 9.85 35.84 21.58
CA HIS A 2 8.81 36.06 20.56
C HIS A 2 7.94 34.80 20.45
N ARG A 3 6.63 34.96 20.62
CA ARG A 3 5.65 33.88 20.69
C ARG A 3 5.33 33.37 19.29
N LYS A 4 5.43 32.05 19.11
CA LYS A 4 4.94 31.30 17.94
C LYS A 4 3.41 31.21 18.02
N VAL A 5 2.69 31.84 17.10
CA VAL A 5 1.24 31.64 16.93
C VAL A 5 1.05 30.36 16.11
N ARG A 6 0.46 29.33 16.72
CA ARG A 6 0.01 28.11 16.01
C ARG A 6 -1.43 28.33 15.57
N SER A 7 -1.68 28.47 14.27
CA SER A 7 -3.02 28.39 13.71
C SER A 7 -3.46 26.93 13.65
N GLN A 8 -4.51 26.58 14.39
CA GLN A 8 -5.20 25.30 14.19
C GLN A 8 -6.18 25.46 13.03
N GLY A 9 -5.85 24.89 11.87
CA GLY A 9 -6.77 24.73 10.76
C GLY A 9 -7.66 23.53 11.01
N THR A 10 -8.97 23.75 11.15
CA THR A 10 -9.99 22.71 11.23
C THR A 10 -10.13 22.02 9.87
N ILE A 11 -9.73 20.76 9.79
CA ILE A 11 -9.94 19.89 8.63
C ILE A 11 -11.44 19.56 8.59
N ARG A 12 -12.16 20.06 7.58
CA ARG A 12 -13.53 19.63 7.30
C ARG A 12 -13.46 18.45 6.33
N ASP A 13 -13.78 17.26 6.82
CA ASP A 13 -14.05 16.09 5.99
C ASP A 13 -15.20 16.39 5.03
N ARG A 14 -14.89 16.40 3.74
CA ARG A 14 -15.90 16.40 2.69
C ARG A 14 -16.23 14.94 2.36
N VAL A 15 -17.41 14.49 2.77
CA VAL A 15 -18.02 13.24 2.31
C VAL A 15 -18.31 13.40 0.82
N VAL A 16 -17.54 12.73 -0.03
CA VAL A 16 -17.80 12.63 -1.47
C VAL A 16 -18.73 11.45 -1.68
N THR A 17 -20.01 11.71 -1.91
CA THR A 17 -20.96 10.69 -2.37
C THR A 17 -20.79 10.49 -3.86
N HIS A 18 -20.21 9.36 -4.27
CA HIS A 18 -20.18 8.92 -5.66
C HIS A 18 -21.57 8.40 -6.07
N SER A 19 -22.25 9.13 -6.94
CA SER A 19 -23.43 8.60 -7.64
C SER A 19 -22.95 7.74 -8.82
N SER A 20 -22.96 6.43 -8.63
CA SER A 20 -22.76 5.44 -9.69
C SER A 20 -23.98 5.47 -10.62
N SER A 21 -23.82 6.13 -11.77
CA SER A 21 -24.79 6.10 -12.86
C SER A 21 -24.67 4.78 -13.61
N GLY A 22 -25.83 4.20 -13.90
CA GLY A 22 -26.01 2.82 -14.30
C GLY A 22 -25.43 2.47 -15.65
N SER A 23 -24.86 1.27 -15.72
CA SER A 23 -24.67 0.55 -16.97
C SER A 23 -25.50 -0.73 -16.89
N GLN A 24 -26.66 -0.69 -17.54
CA GLN A 24 -27.48 -1.84 -17.88
C GLN A 24 -26.67 -2.74 -18.81
N ALA A 25 -26.24 -3.90 -18.33
CA ALA A 25 -25.80 -5.00 -19.18
C ALA A 25 -26.79 -6.14 -18.99
N ASN A 26 -27.58 -6.39 -20.02
CA ASN A 26 -28.42 -7.58 -20.16
C ASN A 26 -27.50 -8.81 -20.17
N ALA A 27 -27.64 -9.69 -19.18
CA ALA A 27 -27.05 -11.02 -19.19
C ALA A 27 -28.12 -12.06 -18.87
N VAL A 28 -28.27 -12.98 -19.82
CA VAL A 28 -29.13 -14.17 -19.82
C VAL A 28 -28.73 -15.11 -18.66
N PRO A 29 -29.68 -15.72 -17.91
CA PRO A 29 -29.36 -16.67 -16.87
C PRO A 29 -29.19 -18.09 -17.43
N PRO A 30 -28.17 -18.86 -17.00
CA PRO A 30 -28.22 -20.31 -17.08
C PRO A 30 -28.74 -20.92 -15.78
N ASP A 31 -29.70 -21.80 -15.99
CA ASP A 31 -30.29 -22.82 -15.13
C ASP A 31 -29.22 -23.74 -14.48
N ALA A 32 -29.29 -23.94 -13.16
CA ALA A 32 -28.77 -25.11 -12.45
C ALA A 32 -29.26 -25.14 -10.98
N GLY A 33 -30.02 -26.18 -10.65
CA GLY A 33 -30.67 -26.41 -9.36
C GLY A 33 -29.78 -26.85 -8.19
N PRO A 34 -30.40 -27.36 -7.09
CA PRO A 34 -29.79 -27.43 -5.76
C PRO A 34 -29.18 -28.80 -5.43
N SER A 35 -28.21 -28.82 -4.52
CA SER A 35 -27.82 -30.05 -3.83
C SER A 35 -27.31 -29.79 -2.41
N ARG A 36 -27.58 -30.80 -1.59
CA ARG A 36 -27.77 -30.84 -0.13
C ARG A 36 -26.60 -31.58 0.55
N ALA A 37 -26.57 -31.48 1.88
CA ALA A 37 -25.99 -32.40 2.88
C ALA A 37 -24.57 -32.05 3.40
N GLN A 38 -24.42 -31.66 4.67
CA GLN A 38 -24.32 -32.44 5.93
C GLN A 38 -22.86 -32.79 6.29
N GLY A 39 -22.47 -32.53 7.55
CA GLY A 39 -21.21 -33.05 8.10
C GLY A 39 -20.85 -32.44 9.45
N MET A 40 -21.39 -33.02 10.53
CA MET A 40 -20.98 -32.81 11.91
C MET A 40 -19.49 -33.12 12.14
N THR A 41 -18.84 -32.44 13.08
CA THR A 41 -17.76 -33.08 13.86
C THR A 41 -17.71 -32.49 15.26
N LEU A 42 -18.13 -33.30 16.23
CA LEU A 42 -17.90 -33.12 17.66
C LEU A 42 -16.50 -33.65 17.97
N THR A 43 -15.69 -32.89 18.68
CA THR A 43 -14.52 -33.43 19.40
C THR A 43 -14.59 -32.99 20.84
N GLY A 44 -14.90 -33.94 21.71
CA GLY A 44 -14.61 -33.88 23.12
C GLY A 44 -13.56 -34.93 23.45
N THR A 45 -12.59 -34.58 24.29
CA THR A 45 -11.87 -35.53 25.14
C THR A 45 -11.57 -34.86 26.47
N SER A 46 -12.07 -35.50 27.52
CA SER A 46 -11.87 -35.16 28.92
C SER A 46 -10.63 -35.86 29.50
N SER A 47 -10.18 -35.33 30.64
CA SER A 47 -9.62 -36.06 31.81
C SER A 47 -8.18 -36.63 31.65
N THR A 48 -7.28 -36.68 32.64
CA THR A 48 -7.32 -36.98 34.09
C THR A 48 -5.97 -36.51 34.71
N SER A 49 -5.94 -35.73 35.82
CA SER A 49 -5.78 -36.11 37.25
C SER A 49 -4.46 -36.78 37.71
N ALA A 50 -3.74 -36.12 38.64
CA ALA A 50 -3.12 -36.64 39.89
C ALA A 50 -2.23 -35.51 40.49
N GLN A 51 -2.48 -34.88 41.66
CA GLN A 51 -2.43 -35.37 43.07
C GLN A 51 -1.08 -36.05 43.36
N SER A 52 -0.27 -35.80 44.41
CA SER A 52 -0.33 -35.10 45.71
C SER A 52 1.13 -35.13 46.24
N GLY A 53 1.70 -34.11 46.89
CA GLY A 53 1.65 -33.93 48.36
C GLY A 53 3.04 -34.14 49.02
N PRO A 54 3.34 -33.54 50.20
CA PRO A 54 4.69 -33.15 50.64
C PRO A 54 5.17 -33.77 51.99
N ALA A 55 6.33 -33.28 52.49
CA ALA A 55 6.87 -33.35 53.87
C ALA A 55 7.49 -34.71 54.31
N GLU A 56 8.49 -34.86 55.19
CA GLU A 56 9.36 -34.00 56.03
C GLU A 56 10.45 -34.96 56.61
N SER A 57 11.73 -34.63 56.59
CA SER A 57 12.56 -34.25 57.77
C SER A 57 13.44 -35.35 58.41
N TYR A 58 14.65 -34.90 58.81
CA TYR A 58 15.67 -35.50 59.69
C TYR A 58 16.38 -36.77 59.19
N ALA A 59 17.65 -37.06 59.48
CA ALA A 59 18.83 -36.34 59.94
C ALA A 59 19.98 -37.37 59.80
N THR A 60 21.14 -36.87 59.40
CA THR A 60 22.49 -37.26 59.85
C THR A 60 22.72 -38.72 60.28
N SER A 61 23.50 -39.46 59.49
CA SER A 61 24.69 -40.26 59.91
C SER A 61 25.00 -41.32 58.88
N HIS A 62 26.13 -41.16 58.18
CA HIS A 62 27.04 -42.22 57.70
C HIS A 62 27.87 -41.69 56.52
N ALA A 63 28.71 -40.71 56.85
CA ALA A 63 29.92 -40.47 56.09
C ALA A 63 30.73 -41.79 56.02
N ARG A 64 31.29 -42.10 54.84
CA ARG A 64 32.25 -43.18 54.52
C ARG A 64 31.74 -44.46 53.83
N ALA A 65 30.60 -44.44 53.14
CA ALA A 65 30.22 -45.56 52.24
C ALA A 65 29.87 -45.15 50.79
N HIS A 66 29.87 -43.86 50.43
CA HIS A 66 29.47 -43.41 49.10
C HIS A 66 30.61 -43.07 48.12
N GLU A 67 31.87 -43.16 48.53
CA GLU A 67 32.99 -42.70 47.70
C GLU A 67 33.40 -43.66 46.58
N LYS A 68 32.94 -44.93 46.61
CA LYS A 68 33.22 -45.89 45.52
C LYS A 68 32.17 -45.94 44.41
N ALA A 69 31.02 -45.28 44.56
CA ALA A 69 30.00 -45.19 43.49
C ALA A 69 30.11 -43.91 42.64
N PHE A 70 30.75 -42.85 43.15
CA PHE A 70 30.81 -41.55 42.46
C PHE A 70 31.96 -41.37 41.47
N ARG A 71 32.96 -42.27 41.45
CA ARG A 71 34.03 -42.24 40.43
C ARG A 71 33.68 -42.91 39.10
N ALA A 72 32.54 -43.59 38.99
CA ALA A 72 32.05 -44.10 37.71
C ALA A 72 31.16 -43.09 36.95
N LEU A 73 30.72 -42.01 37.60
CA LEU A 73 29.85 -40.99 37.00
C LEU A 73 30.59 -39.73 36.52
N SER A 74 31.91 -39.66 36.71
CA SER A 74 32.76 -38.50 36.36
C SER A 74 33.70 -38.74 35.18
N SER A 75 33.36 -39.68 34.29
CA SER A 75 33.98 -39.76 32.95
C SER A 75 32.98 -39.30 31.89
N PRO A 76 32.91 -37.99 31.56
CA PRO A 76 32.14 -37.49 30.45
C PRO A 76 32.95 -37.61 29.14
N LYS A 77 33.62 -38.75 28.90
CA LYS A 77 34.41 -38.93 27.66
C LYS A 77 33.88 -39.97 26.69
N ASN A 78 32.87 -40.77 27.06
CA ASN A 78 32.36 -41.86 26.19
C ASN A 78 30.88 -41.76 25.80
N LYS A 79 30.22 -40.61 25.96
CA LYS A 79 28.82 -40.41 25.50
C LYS A 79 28.65 -39.36 24.40
N GLN A 80 29.75 -38.82 23.87
CA GLN A 80 29.74 -37.77 22.86
C GLN A 80 30.38 -38.21 21.54
N GLN A 81 30.48 -39.52 21.29
CA GLN A 81 30.94 -40.07 20.01
C GLN A 81 29.81 -40.61 19.12
N MET A 82 28.64 -40.95 19.70
CA MET A 82 27.48 -41.39 18.91
C MET A 82 26.63 -40.25 18.35
N THR A 83 26.78 -39.03 18.88
CA THR A 83 25.96 -37.89 18.45
C THR A 83 26.50 -37.16 17.22
N ASP A 84 27.78 -37.37 16.86
CA ASP A 84 28.38 -36.74 15.67
C ASP A 84 28.33 -37.63 14.42
N ASP A 85 28.21 -38.96 14.58
CA ASP A 85 27.99 -39.87 13.44
C ASP A 85 26.52 -39.84 12.95
N GLU A 86 25.55 -39.56 13.84
CA GLU A 86 24.16 -39.29 13.42
C GLU A 86 24.02 -37.93 12.71
N ARG A 87 24.87 -36.94 13.01
CA ARG A 87 24.84 -35.62 12.33
C ARG A 87 25.41 -35.64 10.90
N LYS A 88 26.02 -36.74 10.46
CA LYS A 88 26.59 -36.88 9.10
C LYS A 88 25.69 -37.62 8.11
N LYS A 89 24.63 -38.28 8.55
CA LYS A 89 23.57 -38.76 7.65
C LYS A 89 22.64 -37.59 7.33
N LYS A 90 23.15 -36.65 6.52
CA LYS A 90 22.34 -35.62 5.88
C LYS A 90 21.32 -36.36 5.02
N ASP A 91 20.06 -36.39 5.47
CA ASP A 91 19.03 -37.19 4.83
C ASP A 91 18.94 -36.76 3.35
N PRO A 92 19.21 -37.66 2.38
CA PRO A 92 19.04 -37.34 0.97
C PRO A 92 17.59 -36.91 0.68
N ASP A 93 16.64 -37.33 1.52
CA ASP A 93 15.25 -36.92 1.52
C ASP A 93 15.07 -35.43 1.88
N GLU A 94 15.82 -34.90 2.86
CA GLU A 94 15.75 -33.47 3.20
C GLU A 94 16.23 -32.58 2.04
N THR A 95 17.33 -32.98 1.41
CA THR A 95 17.87 -32.25 0.24
C THR A 95 16.89 -32.28 -0.92
N GLN A 96 16.24 -33.42 -1.16
CA GLN A 96 15.22 -33.55 -2.21
C GLN A 96 13.96 -32.74 -1.88
N ARG A 97 13.50 -32.73 -0.62
CA ARG A 97 12.39 -31.87 -0.16
C ARG A 97 12.67 -30.39 -0.38
N LEU A 98 13.89 -29.93 -0.08
CA LEU A 98 14.29 -28.55 -0.34
C LEU A 98 14.29 -28.23 -1.84
N ARG A 99 14.79 -29.14 -2.69
CA ARG A 99 14.75 -28.96 -4.16
C ARG A 99 13.33 -28.84 -4.68
N VAL A 100 12.41 -29.68 -4.20
CA VAL A 100 10.99 -29.59 -4.55
C VAL A 100 10.39 -28.25 -4.11
N LYS A 101 10.67 -27.80 -2.89
CA LYS A 101 10.19 -26.49 -2.39
C LYS A 101 10.67 -25.34 -3.27
N VAL A 102 11.96 -25.30 -3.60
CA VAL A 102 12.52 -24.24 -4.46
C VAL A 102 11.92 -24.30 -5.87
N ASN A 103 11.74 -25.50 -6.41
CA ASN A 103 11.12 -25.68 -7.72
C ASN A 103 9.67 -25.17 -7.76
N ASN A 104 8.92 -25.28 -6.66
CA ASN A 104 7.53 -24.80 -6.58
C ASN A 104 7.41 -23.27 -6.56
N ILE A 105 8.47 -22.55 -6.15
CA ILE A 105 8.51 -21.09 -6.15
C ILE A 105 8.73 -20.54 -7.56
N LEU A 106 9.32 -21.34 -8.45
CA LEU A 106 9.56 -20.92 -9.83
C LEU A 106 8.25 -20.76 -10.61
N PRO A 107 8.22 -19.81 -11.57
CA PRO A 107 7.16 -19.70 -12.56
C PRO A 107 6.90 -21.05 -13.25
N GLU A 108 5.64 -21.32 -13.58
CA GLU A 108 5.21 -22.63 -14.08
C GLU A 108 5.99 -23.11 -15.30
N HIS A 109 6.38 -22.19 -16.19
CA HIS A 109 7.16 -22.50 -17.39
C HIS A 109 8.64 -22.83 -17.11
N LEU A 110 9.18 -22.43 -15.96
CA LEU A 110 10.57 -22.68 -15.56
C LEU A 110 10.72 -23.87 -14.59
N ARG A 111 9.63 -24.47 -14.13
CA ARG A 111 9.71 -25.60 -13.19
C ARG A 111 10.42 -26.81 -13.81
N VAL A 112 11.39 -27.36 -13.09
CA VAL A 112 12.09 -28.60 -13.44
C VAL A 112 11.11 -29.77 -13.30
N LYS A 113 10.99 -30.56 -14.37
CA LYS A 113 10.06 -31.71 -14.45
C LYS A 113 10.72 -33.06 -14.15
N SER A 114 12.04 -33.09 -13.97
CA SER A 114 12.81 -34.33 -13.73
C SER A 114 12.56 -34.89 -12.33
N TYR A 115 12.63 -36.22 -12.18
CA TYR A 115 12.63 -36.89 -10.88
C TYR A 115 13.75 -37.94 -10.79
N PRO A 116 14.70 -37.84 -9.83
CA PRO A 116 14.83 -36.75 -8.85
C PRO A 116 15.21 -35.41 -9.52
N ILE A 117 14.95 -34.30 -8.81
CA ILE A 117 15.24 -32.95 -9.32
C ILE A 117 16.75 -32.77 -9.32
N SER A 118 17.33 -32.55 -10.49
CA SER A 118 18.75 -32.25 -10.61
C SER A 118 19.04 -30.86 -10.05
N PHE A 119 20.09 -30.75 -9.23
CA PHE A 119 20.50 -29.46 -8.67
C PHE A 119 20.92 -28.48 -9.78
N ASP A 120 21.59 -28.96 -10.83
CA ASP A 120 22.07 -28.11 -11.91
C ASP A 120 20.93 -27.58 -12.78
N GLU A 121 19.91 -28.40 -13.02
CA GLU A 121 18.71 -27.97 -13.74
C GLU A 121 17.93 -26.94 -12.92
N LEU A 122 17.76 -27.21 -11.62
CA LEU A 122 17.09 -26.28 -10.71
C LEU A 122 17.87 -24.96 -10.61
N ARG A 123 19.19 -25.01 -10.52
CA ARG A 123 20.05 -23.82 -10.50
C ARG A 123 19.91 -23.01 -11.78
N ARG A 124 19.92 -23.65 -12.96
CA ARG A 124 19.71 -22.96 -14.23
C ARG A 124 18.32 -22.31 -14.30
N ALA A 125 17.28 -23.03 -13.88
CA ALA A 125 15.92 -22.51 -13.86
C ALA A 125 15.77 -21.30 -12.91
N ILE A 126 16.42 -21.33 -11.75
CA ILE A 126 16.47 -20.19 -10.82
C ILE A 126 17.15 -18.98 -11.49
N VAL A 127 18.31 -19.17 -12.12
CA VAL A 127 19.03 -18.07 -12.78
C VAL A 127 18.17 -17.45 -13.88
N LEU A 128 17.48 -18.26 -14.69
CA LEU A 128 16.56 -17.76 -15.71
C LEU A 128 15.39 -16.99 -15.10
N GLY A 129 14.79 -17.51 -14.01
CA GLY A 129 13.70 -16.83 -13.32
C GLY A 129 14.12 -15.49 -12.71
N ILE A 130 15.35 -15.39 -12.18
CA ILE A 130 15.89 -14.11 -11.70
C ILE A 130 16.01 -13.11 -12.85
N LEU A 131 16.58 -13.52 -13.99
CA LEU A 131 16.73 -12.63 -15.15
C LEU A 131 15.39 -12.17 -15.72
N GLU A 132 14.39 -13.05 -15.80
CA GLU A 132 13.03 -12.68 -16.23
C GLU A 132 12.39 -11.65 -15.28
N LEU A 133 12.57 -11.83 -13.96
CA LEU A 133 12.04 -10.89 -12.95
C LEU A 133 12.77 -9.54 -12.99
N GLU A 134 14.08 -9.54 -13.23
CA GLU A 134 14.87 -8.32 -13.41
C GLU A 134 14.40 -7.55 -14.66
N GLU A 135 14.18 -8.24 -15.79
CA GLU A 135 13.65 -7.63 -17.00
C GLU A 135 12.23 -7.07 -16.81
N GLU A 136 11.36 -7.82 -16.12
CA GLU A 136 10.01 -7.36 -15.80
C GLU A 136 10.06 -6.10 -14.90
N ALA A 137 10.90 -6.10 -13.87
CA ALA A 137 11.09 -4.95 -12.99
C ALA A 137 11.58 -3.71 -13.77
N GLU A 138 12.60 -3.86 -14.63
CA GLU A 138 13.05 -2.76 -15.49
C GLU A 138 11.97 -2.26 -16.43
N SER A 139 11.14 -3.16 -16.97
CA SER A 139 10.04 -2.80 -17.85
C SER A 139 8.97 -1.97 -17.13
N LEU A 140 8.69 -2.32 -15.87
CA LEU A 140 7.77 -1.59 -15.00
C LEU A 140 8.33 -0.22 -14.64
N ASP A 141 9.62 -0.13 -14.29
CA ASP A 141 10.30 1.14 -14.00
C ASP A 141 10.24 2.09 -15.21
N ARG A 142 10.53 1.58 -16.42
CA ARG A 142 10.43 2.38 -17.66
C ARG A 142 8.99 2.85 -17.90
N ARG A 143 8.00 2.01 -17.62
CA ARG A 143 6.58 2.37 -17.77
C ARG A 143 6.18 3.44 -16.76
N GLU A 144 6.61 3.33 -15.51
CA GLU A 144 6.34 4.33 -14.47
C GLU A 144 7.01 5.67 -14.82
N GLU A 145 8.26 5.66 -15.29
CA GLU A 145 8.95 6.86 -15.74
C GLU A 145 8.19 7.58 -16.86
N LEU A 146 7.67 6.82 -17.85
CA LEU A 146 6.84 7.37 -18.91
C LEU A 146 5.53 7.96 -18.38
N GLN A 147 4.91 7.33 -17.39
CA GLN A 147 3.70 7.86 -16.74
C GLN A 147 4.00 9.16 -15.99
N CYS A 148 5.11 9.24 -15.25
CA CYS A 148 5.58 10.44 -14.57
C CYS A 148 5.82 11.58 -15.58
N LYS A 149 6.52 11.32 -16.69
CA LYS A 149 6.72 12.31 -17.77
C LYS A 149 5.41 12.78 -18.38
N LYS A 150 4.45 11.88 -18.59
CA LYS A 150 3.12 12.23 -19.12
C LYS A 150 2.34 13.12 -18.15
N LEU A 151 2.37 12.81 -16.84
CA LEU A 151 1.72 13.62 -15.81
C LEU A 151 2.34 15.01 -15.73
N GLN A 152 3.68 15.10 -15.77
CA GLN A 152 4.38 16.38 -15.78
C GLN A 152 4.02 17.23 -17.01
N ALA A 153 3.92 16.62 -18.19
CA ALA A 153 3.51 17.33 -19.41
C ALA A 153 2.05 17.81 -19.33
N LEU A 154 1.14 17.01 -18.77
CA LEU A 154 -0.25 17.42 -18.56
C LEU A 154 -0.36 18.55 -17.54
N GLN A 155 0.43 18.50 -16.47
CA GLN A 155 0.49 19.58 -15.47
C GLN A 155 0.99 20.88 -16.11
N GLY A 156 2.08 20.85 -16.87
CA GLY A 156 2.58 22.04 -17.57
C GLY A 156 1.56 22.64 -18.55
N ARG A 157 0.75 21.80 -19.22
CA ARG A 157 -0.37 22.28 -20.06
C ARG A 157 -1.49 22.90 -19.23
N SER A 158 -1.80 22.32 -18.06
CA SER A 158 -2.80 22.86 -17.14
C SER A 158 -2.39 24.23 -16.63
N ASP A 159 -1.12 24.40 -16.24
CA ASP A 159 -0.58 25.67 -15.75
C ASP A 159 -0.59 26.74 -16.85
N ALA A 160 -0.21 26.37 -18.08
CA ALA A 160 -0.29 27.28 -19.23
C ALA A 160 -1.74 27.71 -19.52
N ASN A 161 -2.69 26.78 -19.49
CA ASN A 161 -4.10 27.08 -19.68
C ASN A 161 -4.62 28.00 -18.56
N GLN A 162 -4.21 27.77 -17.32
CA GLN A 162 -4.57 28.64 -16.20
C GLN A 162 -4.05 30.07 -16.42
N GLY A 163 -2.80 30.22 -16.88
CA GLY A 163 -2.26 31.53 -17.23
C GLY A 163 -3.08 32.26 -18.30
N VAL A 164 -3.53 31.54 -19.35
CA VAL A 164 -4.40 32.10 -20.39
C VAL A 164 -5.77 32.52 -19.81
N ILE A 165 -6.34 31.71 -18.90
CA ILE A 165 -7.60 32.05 -18.23
C ILE A 165 -7.43 33.34 -17.40
N ASP A 166 -6.35 33.46 -16.64
CA ASP A 166 -6.07 34.62 -15.81
C ASP A 166 -5.88 35.89 -16.66
N GLU A 167 -5.22 35.77 -17.82
CA GLU A 167 -5.07 36.86 -18.79
C GLU A 167 -6.43 37.28 -19.36
N ILE A 168 -7.26 36.33 -19.79
CA ILE A 168 -8.62 36.61 -20.29
C ILE A 168 -9.45 37.33 -19.22
N LEU A 169 -9.42 36.86 -17.98
CA LEU A 169 -10.15 37.51 -16.87
C LEU A 169 -9.67 38.94 -16.64
N THR A 170 -8.35 39.16 -16.69
CA THR A 170 -7.77 40.51 -16.56
C THR A 170 -8.25 41.45 -17.66
N VAL A 171 -8.26 40.97 -18.91
CA VAL A 171 -8.77 41.74 -20.05
C VAL A 171 -10.25 42.05 -19.89
N LEU A 172 -11.06 41.07 -19.51
CA LEU A 172 -12.51 41.25 -19.30
C LEU A 172 -12.79 42.30 -18.21
N THR A 173 -12.11 42.22 -17.07
CA THR A 173 -12.24 43.23 -16.00
C THR A 173 -11.82 44.63 -16.50
N GLY A 174 -10.75 44.72 -17.30
CA GLY A 174 -10.35 46.00 -17.91
C GLY A 174 -11.40 46.56 -18.86
N THR A 175 -12.04 45.71 -19.67
CA THR A 175 -13.12 46.15 -20.58
C THR A 175 -14.38 46.59 -19.85
N GLU A 176 -14.75 45.93 -18.75
CA GLU A 176 -15.88 46.31 -17.91
C GLU A 176 -15.67 47.69 -17.29
N GLN A 177 -14.47 47.94 -16.74
CA GLN A 177 -14.12 49.27 -16.21
C GLN A 177 -14.16 50.37 -17.28
N MET A 178 -13.70 50.05 -18.50
CA MET A 178 -13.73 51.01 -19.61
C MET A 178 -15.17 51.32 -20.04
N GLN A 179 -16.05 50.31 -20.04
CA GLN A 179 -17.48 50.49 -20.31
C GLN A 179 -18.15 51.34 -19.23
N ASP A 180 -17.87 51.09 -17.95
CA ASP A 180 -18.38 51.90 -16.84
C ASP A 180 -17.93 53.36 -16.94
N GLN A 181 -16.65 53.60 -17.29
CA GLN A 181 -16.14 54.94 -17.56
C GLN A 181 -16.86 55.60 -18.74
N GLN A 182 -17.12 54.86 -19.82
CA GLN A 182 -17.83 55.37 -20.98
C GLN A 182 -19.29 55.75 -20.62
N ILE A 183 -19.96 54.97 -19.79
CA ILE A 183 -21.30 55.28 -19.27
C ILE A 183 -21.25 56.56 -18.43
N ALA A 184 -20.33 56.65 -17.47
CA ALA A 184 -20.18 57.84 -16.63
C ALA A 184 -19.87 59.12 -17.43
N MET A 185 -19.01 59.02 -18.46
CA MET A 185 -18.73 60.14 -19.37
C MET A 185 -19.97 60.57 -20.17
N ARG A 186 -20.76 59.61 -20.65
CA ARG A 186 -22.00 59.88 -21.37
C ARG A 186 -23.01 60.60 -20.49
N ASP A 187 -23.18 60.17 -19.25
CA ASP A 187 -24.09 60.79 -18.29
C ASP A 187 -23.68 62.23 -17.97
N LEU A 188 -22.38 62.47 -17.75
CA LEU A 188 -21.85 63.82 -17.56
C LEU A 188 -22.11 64.72 -18.79
N SER A 189 -21.93 64.19 -20.00
CA SER A 189 -22.24 64.94 -21.23
C SER A 189 -23.72 65.34 -21.30
N ILE A 190 -24.62 64.43 -20.95
CA ILE A 190 -26.07 64.70 -20.90
C ILE A 190 -26.39 65.80 -19.88
N GLN A 191 -25.75 65.76 -18.70
CA GLN A 191 -25.91 66.78 -17.67
C GLN A 191 -25.42 68.16 -18.15
N MET A 192 -24.23 68.21 -18.77
CA MET A 192 -23.69 69.44 -19.34
C MET A 192 -24.61 70.05 -20.41
N ASP A 193 -25.16 69.23 -21.31
CA ASP A 193 -26.11 69.70 -22.33
C ASP A 193 -27.41 70.23 -21.72
N ALA A 194 -27.90 69.61 -20.65
CA ALA A 194 -29.05 70.11 -19.90
C ALA A 194 -28.77 71.49 -19.27
N GLU A 195 -27.61 71.67 -18.65
CA GLU A 195 -27.21 72.94 -18.04
C GLU A 195 -27.02 74.04 -19.10
N ILE A 196 -26.36 73.72 -20.22
CA ILE A 196 -26.22 74.67 -21.35
C ILE A 196 -27.60 75.13 -21.84
N ARG A 197 -28.57 74.22 -21.99
CA ARG A 197 -29.94 74.58 -22.37
C ARG A 197 -30.62 75.47 -21.34
N ARG A 198 -30.47 75.16 -20.05
CA ARG A 198 -30.99 75.96 -18.93
C ARG A 198 -30.42 77.38 -18.95
N LEU A 199 -29.10 77.52 -19.04
CA LEU A 199 -28.41 78.81 -19.10
C LEU A 199 -28.82 79.63 -20.34
N ARG A 200 -28.95 78.98 -21.50
CA ARG A 200 -29.47 79.64 -22.73
C ARG A 200 -30.89 80.16 -22.54
N ALA A 201 -31.78 79.38 -21.91
CA ALA A 201 -33.14 79.80 -21.62
C ALA A 201 -33.19 80.98 -20.62
N GLN A 202 -32.33 80.96 -19.60
CA GLN A 202 -32.21 82.08 -18.65
C GLN A 202 -31.74 83.36 -19.33
N ASN A 203 -30.70 83.28 -20.17
CA ASN A 203 -30.20 84.42 -20.92
C ASN A 203 -31.25 85.00 -21.88
N ALA A 204 -32.08 84.15 -22.49
CA ALA A 204 -33.17 84.61 -23.34
C ALA A 204 -34.27 85.39 -22.59
N ARG A 205 -34.47 85.11 -21.29
CA ARG A 205 -35.44 85.85 -20.45
C ARG A 205 -34.94 87.21 -19.97
N LEU A 206 -33.62 87.40 -19.93
CA LEU A 206 -33.00 88.65 -19.48
C LEU A 206 -32.84 89.69 -20.60
N ARG A 207 -33.11 89.29 -21.85
CA ARG A 207 -33.13 90.18 -23.02
C ARG A 207 -34.56 90.62 -23.31
#